data_AF-A0A2V8MYZ2-F1
#
_entry.id   AF-A0A2V8MYZ2-F1
#
_cell.length_a   1.000
_cell.length_b   1.000
_cell.length_c   1.000
_cell.angle_alpha   90.00
_cell.angle_beta   90.00
_cell.angle_gamma   90.00
#
_symmetry.space_group_name_H-M   'P 1'
#
loop_
_entity.id
_entity.type
_entity.pdbx_description
1 polymer ?
#
loop_
_entity_poly.entity_id
_entity_poly.type
_entity_poly.pdbx_seq_one_letter_code
_entity_poly.pdbx_strand_id
1 'polypeptide(L)'
;ITRPRSHCPNCKKLIHWYDNIPLLSYVLLRGRCRHCKKRISARYPLVEALSTVVSVLLYLKLGLTIEWAILFGFSAALIVLGFIDLDHRILPDVITLNGIWIGVVTSVYLAQPSPLVSRLFRSAGIEEVNPRIVALTASLLGAIVGGGLL
;
A
#
# COMPACT_ATOMS: atom_id res chain seq x y z
N ILE A 1 -0.69 22.46 8.64
CA ILE A 1 -1.77 22.96 7.76
C ILE A 1 -1.20 23.12 6.37
N THR A 2 -1.63 22.32 5.39
CA THR A 2 -1.23 22.48 3.99
C THR A 2 -1.99 23.67 3.40
N ARG A 3 -1.24 24.72 3.03
CA ARG A 3 -1.74 25.83 2.21
C ARG A 3 -1.16 25.64 0.80
N PRO A 4 -1.93 25.81 -0.29
CA PRO A 4 -3.33 26.27 -0.39
C PRO A 4 -4.39 25.16 -0.28
N ARG A 5 -5.68 25.55 -0.15
CA ARG A 5 -6.84 24.62 -0.19
C ARG A 5 -6.90 23.90 -1.54
N SER A 6 -7.58 22.76 -1.64
CA SER A 6 -7.82 22.08 -2.91
C SER A 6 -8.66 22.94 -3.86
N HIS A 7 -8.28 23.06 -5.13
CA HIS A 7 -9.00 23.85 -6.15
C HIS A 7 -9.22 23.00 -7.41
N CYS A 8 -10.28 23.29 -8.16
CA CYS A 8 -10.51 22.62 -9.44
C CYS A 8 -9.47 23.05 -10.49
N PRO A 9 -8.77 22.13 -11.19
CA PRO A 9 -7.74 22.49 -12.17
C PRO A 9 -8.30 23.23 -13.40
N ASN A 10 -9.61 23.11 -13.68
CA ASN A 10 -10.22 23.73 -14.86
C ASN A 10 -10.82 25.13 -14.60
N CYS A 11 -11.55 25.30 -13.49
CA CYS A 11 -12.22 26.58 -13.18
C CYS A 11 -11.59 27.34 -12.02
N LYS A 12 -10.54 26.77 -11.39
CA LYS A 12 -9.80 27.34 -10.26
C LYS A 12 -10.63 27.66 -9.01
N LYS A 13 -11.94 27.38 -9.01
CA LYS A 13 -12.78 27.53 -7.82
C LYS A 13 -12.34 26.56 -6.72
N LEU A 14 -12.45 27.05 -5.49
CA LEU A 14 -12.21 26.28 -4.27
C LEU A 14 -13.10 25.03 -4.25
N ILE A 15 -12.52 23.91 -3.85
CA ILE A 15 -13.27 22.69 -3.54
C ILE A 15 -13.74 22.80 -2.09
N HIS A 16 -15.03 22.58 -1.85
CA HIS A 16 -15.57 22.53 -0.50
C HIS A 16 -14.98 21.33 0.25
N TRP A 17 -14.87 21.42 1.56
CA TRP A 17 -14.24 20.37 2.37
C TRP A 17 -14.96 19.01 2.22
N TYR A 18 -16.29 19.00 2.08
CA TYR A 18 -17.06 17.78 1.86
C TYR A 18 -16.92 17.21 0.44
N ASP A 19 -16.58 18.07 -0.55
CA ASP A 19 -16.28 17.63 -1.91
C ASP A 19 -14.87 16.98 -1.96
N ASN A 20 -14.05 17.11 -0.91
CA ASN A 20 -12.77 16.39 -0.77
C ASN A 20 -12.91 14.95 -0.25
N ILE A 21 -14.12 14.46 0.07
CA ILE A 21 -14.36 13.05 0.43
C ILE A 21 -14.50 12.26 -0.88
N PRO A 22 -13.43 11.69 -1.45
CA PRO A 22 -13.36 11.45 -2.89
C PRO A 22 -14.41 10.44 -3.39
N LEU A 23 -14.59 9.29 -2.74
CA LEU A 23 -15.64 8.33 -3.13
C LEU A 23 -17.06 8.92 -3.03
N LEU A 24 -17.38 9.52 -1.89
CA LEU A 24 -18.71 10.07 -1.63
C LEU A 24 -19.03 11.23 -2.57
N SER A 25 -18.10 12.18 -2.70
CA SER A 25 -18.27 13.35 -3.55
C SER A 25 -18.26 12.97 -5.03
N TYR A 26 -17.46 11.98 -5.45
CA TYR A 26 -17.45 11.51 -6.85
C TYR A 26 -18.79 10.91 -7.25
N VAL A 27 -19.39 10.07 -6.40
CA VAL A 27 -20.73 9.50 -6.66
C VAL A 27 -21.80 10.59 -6.66
N LEU A 28 -21.84 11.45 -5.64
CA LEU A 28 -22.84 12.53 -5.53
C LEU A 28 -22.76 13.52 -6.68
N LEU A 29 -21.54 13.85 -7.13
CA LEU A 29 -21.29 14.76 -8.25
C LEU A 29 -21.30 14.08 -9.62
N ARG A 30 -21.54 12.76 -9.66
CA ARG A 30 -21.52 11.92 -10.89
C ARG A 30 -20.22 12.09 -11.68
N GLY A 31 -19.09 12.13 -10.99
CA GLY A 31 -17.76 12.26 -11.55
C GLY A 31 -17.48 13.60 -12.24
N ARG A 32 -18.17 14.69 -11.85
CA ARG A 32 -18.02 16.02 -12.46
C ARG A 32 -17.78 17.12 -11.43
N CYS A 33 -17.02 18.15 -11.78
CA CYS A 33 -16.87 19.31 -10.92
C CYS A 33 -18.22 20.01 -10.70
N ARG A 34 -18.53 20.36 -9.44
CA ARG A 34 -19.78 21.05 -9.06
C ARG A 34 -20.04 22.32 -9.87
N HIS A 35 -18.97 23.09 -10.10
CA HIS A 35 -19.04 24.41 -10.73
C HIS A 35 -18.97 24.38 -12.26
N CYS A 36 -17.94 23.76 -12.83
CA CYS A 36 -17.71 23.78 -14.29
C CYS A 36 -18.14 22.51 -15.02
N LYS A 37 -18.69 21.52 -14.30
CA LYS A 37 -19.19 20.24 -14.83
C LYS A 37 -18.18 19.40 -15.63
N LYS A 38 -16.90 19.80 -15.67
CA LYS A 38 -15.83 19.01 -16.29
C LYS A 38 -15.61 17.72 -15.51
N ARG A 39 -15.29 16.64 -16.22
CA ARG A 39 -15.08 15.30 -15.62
C ARG A 39 -13.89 15.31 -14.68
N ILE A 40 -14.05 14.62 -13.55
CA ILE A 40 -13.00 14.32 -12.57
C ILE A 40 -12.44 12.94 -12.94
N SER A 41 -11.12 12.78 -12.89
CA SER A 41 -10.47 11.50 -13.19
C SER A 41 -10.95 10.42 -12.22
N ALA A 42 -11.32 9.25 -12.77
CA ALA A 42 -11.74 8.08 -11.98
C ALA A 42 -10.58 7.43 -11.21
N ARG A 43 -9.34 7.84 -11.45
CA ARG A 43 -8.15 7.29 -10.76
C ARG A 43 -8.24 7.42 -9.24
N TYR A 44 -8.60 8.61 -8.75
CA TYR A 44 -8.70 8.90 -7.32
C TYR A 44 -9.74 8.02 -6.60
N PRO A 45 -11.02 7.97 -7.05
CA PRO A 45 -12.00 7.10 -6.41
C PRO A 45 -11.65 5.62 -6.57
N LEU A 46 -10.96 5.20 -7.64
CA LEU A 46 -10.49 3.81 -7.77
C LEU A 46 -9.43 3.44 -6.73
N VAL A 47 -8.41 4.29 -6.54
CA VAL A 47 -7.38 4.08 -5.51
C VAL A 47 -8.01 3.99 -4.12
N GLU A 48 -8.95 4.89 -3.82
CA GLU A 48 -9.65 4.92 -2.53
C GLU A 48 -10.56 3.70 -2.32
N ALA A 49 -11.30 3.28 -3.36
CA ALA A 49 -12.14 2.08 -3.32
C ALA A 49 -11.29 0.84 -3.07
N LEU A 50 -10.20 0.66 -3.82
CA LEU A 50 -9.29 -0.47 -3.66
C LEU A 50 -8.66 -0.49 -2.27
N SER A 51 -8.19 0.67 -1.80
CA SER A 51 -7.63 0.80 -0.45
C SER A 51 -8.65 0.42 0.63
N THR A 52 -9.90 0.89 0.49
CA THR A 52 -10.99 0.56 1.42
C THR A 52 -11.30 -0.93 1.41
N VAL A 53 -11.45 -1.54 0.24
CA VAL A 53 -11.73 -2.97 0.10
C VAL A 53 -10.61 -3.80 0.73
N VAL A 54 -9.35 -3.50 0.42
CA VAL A 54 -8.20 -4.22 0.98
C VAL A 54 -8.13 -4.04 2.49
N SER A 55 -8.33 -2.82 2.99
CA SER A 55 -8.36 -2.51 4.42
C SER A 55 -9.42 -3.33 5.17
N VAL A 56 -10.63 -3.40 4.63
CA VAL A 56 -11.75 -4.17 5.19
C VAL A 56 -11.45 -5.67 5.14
N LEU A 57 -10.95 -6.20 4.03
CA LEU A 57 -10.60 -7.62 3.92
C LEU A 57 -9.51 -8.03 4.91
N LEU A 58 -8.49 -7.18 5.10
CA LEU A 58 -7.47 -7.40 6.12
C LEU A 58 -8.07 -7.33 7.53
N TYR A 59 -8.95 -6.37 7.79
CA TYR A 59 -9.62 -6.23 9.10
C TYR A 59 -10.46 -7.46 9.44
N LEU A 60 -11.21 -7.99 8.47
CA LEU A 60 -12.00 -9.20 8.66
C LEU A 60 -11.16 -10.44 8.97
N LYS A 61 -9.90 -10.49 8.51
CA LYS A 61 -8.98 -11.61 8.78
C LYS A 61 -8.15 -11.45 10.05
N LEU A 62 -7.69 -10.24 10.34
CA LEU A 62 -6.67 -9.98 11.36
C LEU A 62 -7.19 -9.17 12.55
N GLY A 63 -8.38 -8.58 12.43
CA GLY A 63 -8.89 -7.59 13.37
C GLY A 63 -8.11 -6.27 13.33
N LEU A 64 -8.34 -5.41 14.33
CA LEU A 64 -7.60 -4.16 14.49
C LEU A 64 -6.29 -4.40 15.26
N THR A 65 -5.28 -4.90 14.55
CA THR A 65 -3.97 -5.28 15.12
C THR A 65 -2.81 -4.51 14.48
N ILE A 66 -1.62 -4.60 15.06
CA ILE A 66 -0.39 -4.04 14.46
C ILE A 66 -0.10 -4.72 13.11
N GLU A 67 -0.36 -6.03 13.00
CA GLU A 67 -0.20 -6.80 11.75
C GLU A 67 -1.10 -6.26 10.65
N TRP A 68 -2.35 -5.93 10.99
CA TRP A 68 -3.27 -5.25 10.07
C TRP A 68 -2.68 -3.93 9.57
N ALA A 69 -2.13 -3.10 10.47
CA ALA A 69 -1.59 -1.80 10.09
C ALA A 69 -0.37 -1.94 9.15
N ILE A 70 0.51 -2.89 9.42
CA ILE A 70 1.69 -3.18 8.59
C ILE A 70 1.25 -3.66 7.20
N LEU A 71 0.38 -4.67 7.12
CA LEU A 71 -0.06 -5.25 5.86
C LEU A 71 -0.92 -4.29 5.05
N PHE A 72 -1.75 -3.48 5.71
CA PHE A 72 -2.50 -2.42 5.06
C PHE A 72 -1.56 -1.34 4.49
N GLY A 73 -0.56 -0.89 5.26
CA GLY A 73 0.43 0.07 4.80
C GLY A 73 1.21 -0.45 3.58
N PHE A 74 1.66 -1.69 3.63
CA PHE A 74 2.32 -2.36 2.49
C PHE A 74 1.40 -2.45 1.26
N SER A 75 0.15 -2.89 1.45
CA SER A 75 -0.82 -3.00 0.36
C SER A 75 -1.16 -1.64 -0.24
N ALA A 76 -1.31 -0.60 0.59
CA ALA A 76 -1.56 0.76 0.14
C ALA A 76 -0.38 1.30 -0.69
N ALA A 77 0.86 1.03 -0.29
CA ALA A 77 2.04 1.37 -1.07
C ALA A 77 2.03 0.67 -2.44
N LEU A 78 1.70 -0.63 -2.49
CA LEU A 78 1.58 -1.38 -3.76
C LEU A 78 0.48 -0.84 -4.66
N ILE A 79 -0.68 -0.48 -4.11
CA ILE A 79 -1.76 0.14 -4.89
C ILE A 79 -1.26 1.45 -5.51
N VAL A 80 -0.67 2.34 -4.72
CA VAL A 80 -0.15 3.62 -5.21
C VAL A 80 0.93 3.42 -6.27
N LEU A 81 1.90 2.54 -6.00
CA LEU A 81 2.97 2.19 -6.94
C LEU A 81 2.41 1.64 -8.25
N GLY A 82 1.43 0.71 -8.19
CA GLY A 82 0.81 0.15 -9.38
C GLY A 82 0.12 1.21 -10.24
N PHE A 83 -0.57 2.18 -9.64
CA PHE A 83 -1.16 3.28 -10.40
C PHE A 83 -0.13 4.28 -10.94
N ILE A 84 1.01 4.47 -10.27
CA ILE A 84 2.10 5.32 -10.79
C ILE A 84 2.78 4.61 -11.97
N ASP A 85 3.04 3.31 -11.83
CA ASP A 85 3.64 2.49 -12.88
C ASP A 85 2.75 2.41 -14.13
N LEU A 86 1.44 2.23 -13.97
CA LEU A 86 0.51 2.25 -15.11
C LEU A 86 0.54 3.57 -15.89
N ASP A 87 0.73 4.69 -15.20
CA ASP A 87 0.70 6.02 -15.82
C ASP A 87 2.06 6.47 -16.37
N HIS A 88 3.14 6.09 -15.70
CA HIS A 88 4.48 6.65 -15.95
C HIS A 88 5.55 5.60 -16.21
N ARG A 89 5.27 4.31 -15.94
CA ARG A 89 6.22 3.19 -16.02
C ARG A 89 7.52 3.45 -15.22
N ILE A 90 7.38 4.12 -14.09
CA ILE A 90 8.47 4.40 -13.15
C ILE A 90 8.04 4.01 -11.74
N LEU A 91 8.99 3.52 -10.95
CA LEU A 91 8.81 3.32 -9.52
C LEU A 91 9.58 4.43 -8.78
N PRO A 92 8.90 5.31 -8.01
CA PRO A 92 9.57 6.39 -7.29
C PRO A 92 10.40 5.86 -6.13
N ASP A 93 11.69 6.19 -6.11
CA ASP A 93 12.66 5.79 -5.08
C ASP A 93 12.23 6.18 -3.65
N VAL A 94 11.52 7.30 -3.52
CA VAL A 94 10.98 7.76 -2.24
C VAL A 94 9.99 6.77 -1.62
N ILE A 95 9.31 5.94 -2.42
CA ILE A 95 8.41 4.91 -1.92
C ILE A 95 9.13 3.57 -1.83
N THR A 96 9.88 3.17 -2.87
CA THR A 96 10.51 1.85 -2.92
C THR A 96 11.65 1.69 -1.93
N LEU A 97 12.58 2.65 -1.86
CA LEU A 97 13.74 2.55 -0.96
C LEU A 97 13.33 2.56 0.51
N ASN A 98 12.43 3.48 0.87
CA ASN A 98 11.85 3.51 2.22
C ASN A 98 11.03 2.24 2.51
N GLY A 99 10.30 1.74 1.52
CA GLY A 99 9.54 0.49 1.61
C GLY A 99 10.41 -0.73 1.90
N ILE A 100 11.60 -0.83 1.30
CA ILE A 100 12.56 -1.91 1.57
C ILE A 100 12.96 -1.92 3.05
N TRP A 101 13.38 -0.78 3.58
CA TRP A 101 13.79 -0.68 4.99
C TRP A 101 12.65 -1.02 5.96
N ILE A 102 11.45 -0.47 5.70
CA ILE A 102 10.27 -0.78 6.50
C ILE A 102 9.92 -2.27 6.39
N GLY A 103 10.03 -2.86 5.20
CA GLY A 103 9.78 -4.29 4.95
C GLY A 103 10.71 -5.19 5.75
N VAL A 104 12.02 -4.90 5.75
CA VAL A 104 13.01 -5.67 6.53
C VAL A 104 12.74 -5.58 8.03
N VAL A 105 12.38 -4.40 8.54
CA VAL A 105 12.07 -4.23 9.97
C VAL A 105 10.77 -4.96 10.34
N THR A 106 9.74 -4.83 9.50
CA THR A 106 8.43 -5.42 9.77
C THR A 106 8.38 -6.92 9.56
N SER A 107 9.26 -7.50 8.73
CA SER A 107 9.32 -8.95 8.52
C SER A 107 9.71 -9.73 9.78
N VAL A 108 10.55 -9.14 10.64
CA VAL A 108 10.90 -9.69 11.95
C VAL A 108 9.67 -9.79 12.86
N TYR A 109 8.74 -8.84 12.74
CA TYR A 109 7.49 -8.81 13.50
C TYR A 109 6.45 -9.76 12.92
N LEU A 110 6.34 -9.81 11.59
CA LEU A 110 5.42 -10.69 10.85
C LEU A 110 5.93 -12.14 10.72
N ALA A 111 7.00 -12.51 11.42
CA ALA A 111 7.69 -13.78 11.30
C ALA A 111 6.82 -14.97 11.79
N GLN A 112 5.87 -15.36 10.94
CA GLN A 112 5.11 -16.60 11.06
C GLN A 112 5.64 -17.54 9.98
N PRO A 113 6.36 -18.63 10.34
CA PRO A 113 6.86 -19.56 9.34
C PRO A 113 5.67 -20.18 8.60
N SER A 114 5.67 -20.09 7.27
CA SER A 114 4.62 -20.73 6.49
C SER A 114 4.65 -22.25 6.77
N PRO A 115 3.49 -22.92 6.82
CA PRO A 115 3.43 -24.34 7.15
C PRO A 115 4.33 -25.19 6.26
N LEU A 116 4.46 -24.80 4.99
CA LEU A 116 5.26 -25.48 3.97
C LEU A 116 6.77 -25.32 4.21
N VAL A 117 7.22 -24.11 4.55
CA VAL A 117 8.62 -23.83 4.89
C VAL A 117 9.02 -24.55 6.18
N SER A 118 8.14 -24.58 7.18
CA SER A 118 8.40 -25.31 8.43
C SER A 118 8.52 -26.83 8.23
N ARG A 119 7.83 -27.40 7.24
CA ARG A 119 7.93 -28.81 6.86
C ARG A 119 9.25 -29.09 6.13
N LEU A 120 9.67 -28.19 5.24
CA LEU A 120 10.95 -28.31 4.54
C LEU A 120 12.14 -28.26 5.50
N PHE A 121 12.17 -27.31 6.44
CA PHE A 121 13.23 -27.23 7.45
C PHE A 121 13.30 -28.49 8.32
N ARG A 122 12.15 -29.02 8.75
CA ARG A 122 12.08 -30.30 9.46
C ARG A 122 12.60 -31.46 8.61
N SER A 123 12.27 -31.53 7.32
CA SER A 123 12.80 -32.58 6.43
C SER A 123 14.30 -32.49 6.20
N ALA A 124 14.90 -31.30 6.37
CA ALA A 124 16.34 -31.07 6.30
C ALA A 124 17.06 -31.30 7.65
N GLY A 125 16.36 -31.76 8.69
CA GLY A 125 16.94 -32.02 10.02
C GLY A 125 17.24 -30.75 10.83
N ILE A 126 16.66 -29.61 10.45
CA ILE A 126 16.88 -28.33 11.14
C ILE A 126 15.68 -28.06 12.07
N GLU A 127 15.80 -28.46 13.33
CA GLU A 127 14.69 -28.45 14.30
C GLU A 127 14.51 -27.12 15.05
N GLU A 128 15.57 -26.32 15.24
CA GLU A 128 15.49 -25.02 15.92
C GLU A 128 16.06 -23.89 15.08
N VAL A 129 15.21 -23.29 14.23
CA VAL A 129 15.52 -21.99 13.65
C VAL A 129 14.53 -20.97 14.19
N ASN A 130 15.06 -19.96 14.87
CA ASN A 130 14.26 -18.84 15.32
C ASN A 130 13.57 -18.21 14.09
N PRO A 131 12.21 -18.19 14.04
CA PRO A 131 11.48 -17.74 12.86
C PRO A 131 11.82 -16.28 12.50
N ARG A 132 12.24 -15.48 13.47
CA ARG A 132 12.72 -14.11 13.24
C ARG A 132 14.03 -14.05 12.47
N ILE A 133 14.95 -14.98 12.75
CA ILE A 133 16.23 -15.08 12.03
C ILE A 133 15.97 -15.52 10.60
N VAL A 134 15.08 -16.50 10.38
CA VAL A 134 14.65 -16.94 9.05
C VAL A 134 14.01 -15.79 8.27
N ALA A 135 13.10 -15.04 8.90
CA ALA A 135 12.45 -13.90 8.26
C ALA A 135 13.45 -12.80 7.89
N LEU A 136 14.39 -12.49 8.78
CA LEU A 136 15.42 -11.48 8.54
C LEU A 136 16.35 -11.88 7.39
N THR A 137 16.89 -13.10 7.41
CA THR A 137 17.80 -13.57 6.35
C THR A 137 17.10 -13.66 5.00
N ALA A 138 15.87 -14.19 4.97
CA ALA A 138 15.07 -14.24 3.74
C ALA A 138 14.76 -12.83 3.20
N SER A 139 14.42 -11.88 4.07
CA SER A 139 14.12 -10.50 3.66
C SER A 139 15.36 -9.78 3.13
N LEU A 140 16.51 -9.94 3.78
CA LEU A 140 17.78 -9.35 3.34
C LEU A 140 18.25 -9.95 2.01
N LEU A 141 18.20 -11.29 1.88
CA LEU A 141 18.51 -11.95 0.61
C LEU A 141 17.57 -11.48 -0.50
N GLY A 142 16.27 -11.38 -0.22
CA GLY A 142 15.28 -10.85 -1.15
C GLY A 142 15.57 -9.41 -1.57
N ALA A 143 16.00 -8.54 -0.64
CA ALA A 143 16.37 -7.17 -0.94
C ALA A 143 17.65 -7.07 -1.80
N ILE A 144 18.64 -7.92 -1.54
CA ILE A 144 19.91 -7.95 -2.31
C ILE A 144 19.66 -8.47 -3.73
N VAL A 145 19.02 -9.64 -3.85
CA VAL A 145 18.73 -10.28 -5.14
C VAL A 145 17.72 -9.44 -5.94
N GLY A 146 16.63 -9.03 -5.31
CA GLY A 146 15.57 -8.25 -5.95
C GLY A 146 15.96 -6.81 -6.25
N GLY A 147 16.94 -6.26 -5.53
CA GLY A 147 17.48 -4.91 -5.76
C GLY A 147 18.52 -4.84 -6.87
N GLY A 148 18.90 -5.97 -7.50
CA GLY A 148 19.91 -5.99 -8.57
C GLY A 148 21.33 -5.68 -8.08
N LEU A 149 21.62 -5.96 -6.79
CA LEU A 149 22.95 -5.81 -6.19
C LEU A 149 23.88 -7.01 -6.46
N LEU A 150 23.41 -8.00 -7.23
CA LEU A 150 24.13 -9.17 -7.73
C LEU A 150 24.04 -9.19 -9.25
#